data_AF-A0A444ZGE1-F1
#
_entry.id   AF-A0A444ZGE1-F1
#
_cell.length_a   1.000
_cell.length_b   1.000
_cell.length_c   1.000
_cell.angle_alpha   90.00
_cell.angle_beta   90.00
_cell.angle_gamma   90.00
#
_symmetry.space_group_name_H-M   'P 1'
#
loop_
_entity.id
_entity.type
_entity.pdbx_description
1 polymer ?
#
loop_
_entity_poly.entity_id
_entity_poly.type
_entity_poly.pdbx_seq_one_letter_code
_entity_poly.pdbx_strand_id
1 'polypeptide(L)'
;MFCTSQSHSLTVSYLIDNLGFTPQSALNTSKRHSFKTPHKADLVIAFFKTHGFSHSQIAAIVAKLPRILSSNPQTILPKFHFLASKGASTDDIVLLSTRNPRFLHLSLKNNIIPTYAMLKTFFQSDEKTLRCIASIPGLFMEARLVKNVKLLADAGVSDSAIGYLLRTRVLVLLSADLRKQVDEIKELGIDPSTVKFAIALQAKKTVPKSLWDAKVNVLKSWGWSKETMSEAFRRNPLCMLSSKDKINEVMKLWVNQLGWDPLALAKIPWLFGYNLERRIIPRAFVLQYLLAKGLRNKSDNLCLPFFIPEDMFLKRFVESFTEDMSQLLKIYHEKKKMFMITA
;
A
#
# COMPACT_ATOMS: atom_id res chain seq x y z
N MET A 1 -9.97 5.55 -58.86
CA MET A 1 -9.20 5.39 -57.61
C MET A 1 -9.12 6.77 -56.95
N PHE A 2 -10.09 7.12 -56.10
CA PHE A 2 -10.13 8.43 -55.45
C PHE A 2 -9.20 8.42 -54.24
N CYS A 3 -8.03 9.04 -54.38
CA CYS A 3 -7.17 9.40 -53.26
C CYS A 3 -7.84 10.55 -52.48
N THR A 4 -8.49 10.24 -51.36
CA THR A 4 -8.79 11.27 -50.36
C THR A 4 -7.53 11.53 -49.55
N SER A 5 -6.76 12.55 -49.93
CA SER A 5 -5.74 13.12 -49.05
C SER A 5 -6.47 13.81 -47.88
N GLN A 6 -6.67 13.11 -46.78
CA GLN A 6 -7.02 13.76 -45.52
C GLN A 6 -5.88 14.70 -45.17
N SER A 7 -6.09 16.01 -45.37
CA SER A 7 -5.22 17.06 -44.86
C SER A 7 -5.12 16.91 -43.34
N HIS A 8 -4.16 16.13 -42.87
CA HIS A 8 -3.88 16.01 -41.45
C HIS A 8 -3.44 17.38 -40.93
N SER A 9 -4.11 17.85 -39.88
CA SER A 9 -3.72 19.11 -39.23
C SER A 9 -2.24 19.08 -38.87
N LEU A 10 -1.53 20.22 -38.94
CA LEU A 10 -0.10 20.33 -38.61
C LEU A 10 0.29 19.58 -37.31
N THR A 11 -0.55 19.66 -36.27
CA THR A 11 -0.34 18.94 -35.02
C THR A 11 -0.33 17.42 -35.19
N VAL A 12 -1.17 16.84 -36.05
CA VAL A 12 -1.22 15.39 -36.28
C VAL A 12 0.07 14.90 -36.91
N SER A 13 0.50 15.52 -38.02
CA SER A 13 1.77 15.16 -38.67
C SER A 13 2.94 15.33 -37.69
N TYR A 14 2.97 16.44 -36.95
CA TYR A 14 4.00 16.68 -35.95
C TYR A 14 4.08 15.57 -34.90
N LEU A 15 2.96 15.12 -34.35
CA LEU A 15 2.93 14.05 -33.34
C LEU A 15 3.39 12.69 -33.90
N ILE A 16 3.07 12.40 -35.16
CA ILE A 16 3.52 11.17 -35.84
C ILE A 16 5.04 11.23 -36.06
N ASP A 17 5.50 12.28 -36.72
CA ASP A 17 6.87 12.38 -37.22
C ASP A 17 7.89 12.60 -36.09
N ASN A 18 7.51 13.38 -35.05
CA ASN A 18 8.45 13.81 -34.01
C ASN A 18 8.30 13.07 -32.67
N LEU A 19 7.18 12.38 -32.45
CA LEU A 19 6.90 11.67 -31.20
C LEU A 19 6.43 10.22 -31.40
N GLY A 20 6.41 9.73 -32.65
CA GLY A 20 6.11 8.33 -32.96
C GLY A 20 4.67 7.91 -32.67
N PHE A 21 3.71 8.84 -32.70
CA PHE A 21 2.31 8.50 -32.50
C PHE A 21 1.76 7.72 -33.70
N THR A 22 0.87 6.75 -33.44
CA THR A 22 0.06 6.18 -34.52
C THR A 22 -0.90 7.25 -35.08
N PRO A 23 -1.32 7.16 -36.36
CA PRO A 23 -2.26 8.14 -36.94
C PRO A 23 -3.52 8.34 -36.09
N GLN A 24 -4.08 7.26 -35.55
CA GLN A 24 -5.26 7.31 -34.69
C GLN A 24 -4.99 8.01 -33.35
N SER A 25 -3.86 7.71 -32.70
CA SER A 25 -3.47 8.35 -31.44
C SER A 25 -3.16 9.84 -31.62
N ALA A 26 -2.47 10.20 -32.71
CA ALA A 26 -2.17 11.57 -33.08
C ALA A 26 -3.45 12.38 -33.33
N LEU A 27 -4.42 11.81 -34.05
CA LEU A 27 -5.73 12.44 -34.27
C LEU A 27 -6.52 12.64 -32.97
N ASN A 28 -6.53 11.66 -32.08
CA ASN A 28 -7.21 11.79 -30.78
C ASN A 28 -6.53 12.83 -29.88
N THR A 29 -5.20 12.91 -29.95
CA THR A 29 -4.39 13.87 -29.18
C THR A 29 -4.57 15.29 -29.70
N SER A 30 -4.60 15.49 -31.02
CA SER A 30 -4.78 16.81 -31.65
C SER A 30 -6.17 17.41 -31.38
N LYS A 31 -7.21 16.57 -31.25
CA LYS A 31 -8.56 17.01 -30.82
C LYS A 31 -8.56 17.63 -29.43
N ARG A 32 -7.65 17.21 -28.53
CA ARG A 32 -7.55 17.73 -27.16
C ARG A 32 -6.69 18.99 -27.06
N HIS A 33 -5.73 19.13 -27.99
CA HIS A 33 -4.88 20.31 -28.10
C HIS A 33 -4.25 20.37 -29.50
N SER A 34 -4.42 21.50 -30.16
CA SER A 34 -3.79 21.79 -31.46
C SER A 34 -2.97 23.08 -31.37
N PHE A 35 -1.99 23.21 -32.25
CA PHE A 35 -1.16 24.40 -32.36
C PHE A 35 -0.88 24.71 -33.83
N LYS A 36 -0.70 26.00 -34.12
CA LYS A 36 -0.46 26.50 -35.48
C LYS A 36 1.01 26.44 -35.90
N THR A 37 1.93 26.43 -34.93
CA THR A 37 3.38 26.47 -35.16
C THR A 37 4.11 25.49 -34.24
N PRO A 38 5.14 24.78 -34.72
CA PRO A 38 5.86 23.77 -33.93
C PRO A 38 6.81 24.36 -32.88
N HIS A 39 7.23 25.62 -33.03
CA HIS A 39 8.27 26.25 -32.20
C HIS A 39 8.15 26.01 -30.68
N LYS A 40 6.95 26.20 -30.09
CA LYS A 40 6.75 25.95 -28.65
C LYS A 40 6.85 24.46 -28.30
N ALA A 41 6.35 23.58 -29.17
CA ALA A 41 6.44 22.15 -28.99
C ALA A 41 7.90 21.69 -29.03
N ASP A 42 8.70 22.23 -29.95
CA ASP A 42 10.13 21.92 -30.07
C ASP A 42 10.90 22.33 -28.82
N LEU A 43 10.64 23.54 -28.29
CA LEU A 43 11.24 24.00 -27.03
C LEU A 43 10.89 23.09 -25.85
N VAL A 44 9.63 22.64 -25.76
CA VAL A 44 9.18 21.73 -24.69
C VAL A 44 9.84 20.35 -24.84
N ILE A 45 9.93 19.80 -26.04
CA ILE A 45 10.59 18.50 -26.29
C ILE A 45 12.08 18.58 -25.97
N ALA A 46 12.77 19.64 -26.43
CA ALA A 46 14.18 19.86 -26.12
C ALA A 46 14.42 20.02 -24.61
N PHE A 47 13.53 20.74 -23.91
CA PHE A 47 13.57 20.84 -22.46
C PHE A 47 13.49 19.47 -21.78
N PHE A 48 12.54 18.61 -22.16
CA PHE A 48 12.47 17.28 -21.56
C PHE A 48 13.70 16.42 -21.87
N LYS A 49 14.21 16.44 -23.11
CA LYS A 49 15.43 15.70 -23.48
C LYS A 49 16.64 16.12 -22.65
N THR A 50 16.84 17.43 -22.45
CA THR A 50 17.95 17.96 -21.63
C THR A 50 17.83 17.60 -20.15
N HIS A 51 16.63 17.24 -19.68
CA HIS A 51 16.37 16.80 -18.31
C HIS A 51 16.26 15.27 -18.19
N GLY A 52 16.82 14.52 -19.15
CA GLY A 52 16.97 13.06 -19.06
C GLY A 52 15.73 12.26 -19.48
N PHE A 53 14.71 12.88 -20.06
CA PHE A 53 13.53 12.15 -20.53
C PHE A 53 13.82 11.46 -21.86
N SER A 54 13.47 10.18 -21.94
CA SER A 54 13.50 9.43 -23.20
C SER A 54 12.38 9.87 -24.15
N HIS A 55 12.56 9.58 -25.44
CA HIS A 55 11.54 9.87 -26.44
C HIS A 55 10.18 9.24 -26.10
N SER A 56 10.16 7.99 -25.65
CA SER A 56 8.92 7.29 -25.27
C SER A 56 8.26 7.89 -24.04
N GLN A 57 9.03 8.37 -23.06
CA GLN A 57 8.50 9.05 -21.88
C GLN A 57 7.88 10.41 -22.23
N ILE A 58 8.49 11.16 -23.15
CA ILE A 58 7.94 12.43 -23.67
C ILE A 58 6.63 12.15 -24.42
N ALA A 59 6.61 11.16 -25.31
CA ALA A 59 5.40 10.75 -26.03
C ALA A 59 4.27 10.35 -25.06
N ALA A 60 4.59 9.59 -24.01
CA ALA A 60 3.62 9.20 -22.98
C ALA A 60 3.07 10.41 -22.19
N ILE A 61 3.91 11.40 -21.88
CA ILE A 61 3.49 12.66 -21.26
C ILE A 61 2.53 13.41 -22.17
N VAL A 62 2.88 13.58 -23.44
CA VAL A 62 2.08 14.31 -24.43
C VAL A 62 0.73 13.63 -24.67
N ALA A 63 0.69 12.29 -24.76
CA ALA A 63 -0.56 11.54 -24.92
C ALA A 63 -1.53 11.80 -23.76
N LYS A 64 -1.02 11.87 -22.52
CA LYS A 64 -1.83 12.15 -21.32
C LYS A 64 -2.19 13.62 -21.17
N LEU A 65 -1.27 14.54 -21.49
CA LEU A 65 -1.41 15.99 -21.32
C LEU A 65 -0.95 16.76 -22.57
N PRO A 66 -1.75 16.78 -23.66
CA PRO A 66 -1.32 17.36 -24.95
C PRO A 66 -0.99 18.86 -24.88
N ARG A 67 -1.68 19.59 -23.98
CA ARG A 67 -1.44 21.03 -23.72
C ARG A 67 -0.02 21.35 -23.23
N ILE A 68 0.74 20.35 -22.78
CA ILE A 68 2.13 20.56 -22.36
C ILE A 68 3.00 21.13 -23.49
N LEU A 69 2.71 20.79 -24.75
CA LEU A 69 3.44 21.26 -25.94
C LEU A 69 3.32 22.77 -26.19
N SER A 70 2.41 23.46 -25.50
CA SER A 70 2.29 24.92 -25.55
C SER A 70 2.67 25.62 -24.25
N SER A 71 3.18 24.86 -23.27
CA SER A 71 3.64 25.39 -21.99
C SER A 71 5.00 26.07 -22.12
N ASN A 72 5.32 26.99 -21.22
CA ASN A 72 6.65 27.59 -21.13
C ASN A 72 7.54 26.69 -20.24
N PRO A 73 8.66 26.12 -20.77
CA PRO A 73 9.59 25.31 -19.98
C PRO A 73 10.08 25.98 -18.68
N GLN A 74 10.22 27.32 -18.67
CA GLN A 74 10.65 28.08 -17.49
C GLN A 74 9.66 28.01 -16.32
N THR A 75 8.41 27.63 -16.58
CA THR A 75 7.42 27.40 -15.51
C THR A 75 7.55 26.01 -14.90
N ILE A 76 8.19 25.06 -15.58
CA ILE A 76 8.35 23.67 -15.16
C ILE A 76 9.65 23.50 -14.37
N LEU A 77 10.73 24.12 -14.85
CA LEU A 77 12.08 24.01 -14.26
C LEU A 77 12.13 24.22 -12.74
N PRO A 78 11.46 25.23 -12.14
CA PRO A 78 11.48 25.42 -10.68
C PRO A 78 10.93 24.22 -9.90
N LYS A 79 9.99 23.45 -10.50
CA LYS A 79 9.44 22.25 -9.87
C LYS A 79 10.46 21.13 -9.79
N PHE A 80 11.28 20.97 -10.84
CA PHE A 80 12.34 19.98 -10.88
C PHE A 80 13.45 20.34 -9.89
N HIS A 81 13.86 21.62 -9.85
CA HIS A 81 14.81 22.10 -8.86
C HIS A 81 14.33 21.92 -7.42
N PHE A 82 13.04 22.19 -7.15
CA PHE A 82 12.48 21.93 -5.83
C PHE A 82 12.61 20.45 -5.44
N LEU A 83 12.19 19.52 -6.30
CA LEU A 83 12.30 18.09 -6.01
C LEU A 83 13.75 17.63 -5.84
N ALA A 84 14.66 18.10 -6.70
CA ALA A 84 16.09 17.82 -6.59
C ALA A 84 16.69 18.38 -5.29
N SER A 85 16.27 19.56 -4.85
CA SER A 85 16.69 20.15 -3.56
C SER A 85 16.24 19.34 -2.35
N LYS A 86 15.28 18.42 -2.53
CA LYS A 86 14.81 17.46 -1.52
C LYS A 86 15.41 16.07 -1.70
N GLY A 87 16.35 15.91 -2.62
CA GLY A 87 17.06 14.65 -2.87
C GLY A 87 16.38 13.72 -3.88
N ALA A 88 15.40 14.20 -4.67
CA ALA A 88 14.89 13.41 -5.79
C ALA A 88 15.94 13.30 -6.89
N SER A 89 16.16 12.09 -7.41
CA SER A 89 16.99 11.86 -8.59
C SER A 89 16.29 12.34 -9.87
N THR A 90 17.04 12.42 -10.96
CA THR A 90 16.47 12.63 -12.30
C THR A 90 15.41 11.57 -12.63
N ASP A 91 15.68 10.31 -12.29
CA ASP A 91 14.76 9.20 -12.53
C ASP A 91 13.46 9.35 -11.73
N ASP A 92 13.52 9.84 -10.49
CA ASP A 92 12.32 10.12 -9.68
C ASP A 92 11.45 11.21 -10.31
N ILE A 93 12.08 12.27 -10.82
CA ILE A 93 11.39 13.39 -11.49
C ILE A 93 10.75 12.90 -12.80
N VAL A 94 11.48 12.12 -13.59
CA VAL A 94 10.99 11.49 -14.82
C VAL A 94 9.81 10.58 -14.50
N LEU A 95 9.94 9.69 -13.51
CA LEU A 95 8.89 8.76 -13.10
C LEU A 95 7.61 9.50 -12.68
N LEU A 96 7.73 10.52 -11.81
CA LEU A 96 6.60 11.32 -11.36
C LEU A 96 5.90 11.99 -12.55
N SER A 97 6.70 12.56 -13.46
CA SER A 97 6.20 13.26 -14.64
C SER A 97 5.51 12.36 -15.63
N THR A 98 6.07 11.20 -15.92
CA THR A 98 5.47 10.26 -16.87
C THR A 98 4.22 9.59 -16.29
N ARG A 99 4.20 9.29 -14.98
CA ARG A 99 3.02 8.65 -14.37
C ARG A 99 1.84 9.61 -14.29
N ASN A 100 2.03 10.84 -13.81
CA ASN A 100 0.98 11.86 -13.80
C ASN A 100 1.49 13.24 -14.25
N PRO A 101 1.47 13.52 -15.56
CA PRO A 101 1.99 14.78 -16.10
C PRO A 101 1.27 16.04 -15.62
N ARG A 102 0.06 15.91 -15.05
CA ARG A 102 -0.70 17.07 -14.54
C ARG A 102 0.05 17.82 -13.45
N PHE A 103 0.96 17.17 -12.73
CA PHE A 103 1.78 17.84 -11.72
C PHE A 103 2.62 18.99 -12.30
N LEU A 104 2.99 18.92 -13.59
CA LEU A 104 3.76 19.94 -14.31
C LEU A 104 3.01 21.27 -14.45
N HIS A 105 1.68 21.24 -14.37
CA HIS A 105 0.81 22.43 -14.43
C HIS A 105 0.44 23.00 -13.07
N LEU A 106 0.78 22.32 -11.98
CA LEU A 106 0.46 22.80 -10.64
C LEU A 106 1.33 23.99 -10.24
N SER A 107 0.81 24.84 -9.35
CA SER A 107 1.60 25.90 -8.76
C SER A 107 2.61 25.31 -7.80
N LEU A 108 3.89 25.66 -7.99
CA LEU A 108 4.94 25.28 -7.06
C LEU A 108 4.62 25.80 -5.64
N LYS A 109 4.25 27.08 -5.55
CA LYS A 109 3.98 27.78 -4.28
C LYS A 109 2.67 27.32 -3.63
N ASN A 110 1.61 27.13 -4.41
CA ASN A 110 0.26 26.91 -3.84
C ASN A 110 -0.12 25.43 -3.72
N ASN A 111 0.56 24.52 -4.43
CA ASN A 111 0.20 23.10 -4.44
C ASN A 111 1.37 22.21 -4.00
N ILE A 112 2.52 22.31 -4.68
CA ILE A 112 3.63 21.36 -4.50
C ILE A 112 4.29 21.55 -3.14
N ILE A 113 4.74 22.77 -2.82
CA ILE A 113 5.43 23.07 -1.55
C ILE A 113 4.53 22.77 -0.34
N PRO A 114 3.26 23.23 -0.27
CA PRO A 114 2.42 22.98 0.89
C PRO A 114 2.11 21.49 1.10
N THR A 115 1.82 20.75 0.02
CA THR A 115 1.58 19.31 0.11
C THR A 115 2.83 18.58 0.57
N TYR A 116 4.00 18.93 0.02
CA TYR A 116 5.27 18.35 0.44
C TYR A 116 5.54 18.62 1.93
N ALA A 117 5.36 19.86 2.37
CA ALA A 117 5.57 20.25 3.76
C ALA A 117 4.65 19.48 4.72
N MET A 118 3.37 19.35 4.38
CA MET A 118 2.41 18.54 5.13
C MET A 118 2.83 17.07 5.20
N LEU A 119 3.26 16.44 4.10
CA LEU A 119 3.71 15.05 4.14
C LEU A 119 4.98 14.88 4.99
N LYS A 120 5.88 15.85 4.90
CA LYS A 120 7.14 15.87 5.66
C LYS A 120 6.91 15.88 7.17
N THR A 121 5.84 16.48 7.69
CA THR A 121 5.54 16.42 9.14
C THR A 121 5.30 14.99 9.63
N PHE A 122 4.66 14.14 8.82
CA PHE A 122 4.36 12.75 9.17
C PHE A 122 5.53 11.79 8.94
N PHE A 123 6.38 12.05 7.94
CA PHE A 123 7.48 11.15 7.60
C PHE A 123 8.83 11.53 8.20
N GLN A 124 9.01 12.81 8.55
CA GLN A 124 10.22 13.38 9.13
C GLN A 124 11.50 13.12 8.30
N SER A 125 11.36 12.73 7.02
CA SER A 125 12.47 12.35 6.13
C SER A 125 12.10 12.71 4.68
N ASP A 126 13.03 13.34 3.96
CA ASP A 126 12.77 13.77 2.57
C ASP A 126 12.65 12.56 1.66
N GLU A 127 13.53 11.57 1.84
CA GLU A 127 13.49 10.27 1.16
C GLU A 127 12.13 9.58 1.33
N LYS A 128 11.63 9.47 2.57
CA LYS A 128 10.32 8.85 2.85
C LYS A 128 9.16 9.64 2.23
N THR A 129 9.23 10.97 2.27
CA THR A 129 8.22 11.85 1.65
C THR A 129 8.19 11.70 0.13
N LEU A 130 9.36 11.70 -0.52
CA LEU A 130 9.49 11.52 -1.97
C LEU A 130 8.98 10.14 -2.40
N ARG A 131 9.30 9.08 -1.65
CA ARG A 131 8.77 7.72 -1.90
C ARG A 131 7.24 7.68 -1.84
N CYS A 132 6.60 8.42 -0.93
CA CYS A 132 5.15 8.54 -0.86
C CYS A 132 4.57 9.28 -2.09
N ILE A 133 5.19 10.38 -2.51
CA ILE A 133 4.78 11.13 -3.70
C ILE A 133 4.90 10.28 -4.97
N ALA A 134 5.98 9.53 -5.12
CA ALA A 134 6.21 8.66 -6.28
C ALA A 134 5.22 7.48 -6.35
N SER A 135 4.76 6.98 -5.21
CA SER A 135 3.76 5.91 -5.17
C SER A 135 2.36 6.41 -5.54
N ILE A 136 2.06 7.70 -5.32
CA ILE A 136 0.78 8.32 -5.68
C ILE A 136 1.01 9.63 -6.47
N PRO A 137 1.27 9.55 -7.78
CA PRO A 137 1.57 10.72 -8.61
C PRO A 137 0.47 11.79 -8.66
N GLY A 138 -0.77 11.48 -8.24
CA GLY A 138 -1.91 12.40 -8.13
C GLY A 138 -1.97 13.26 -6.87
N LEU A 139 -1.10 12.99 -5.88
CA LEU A 139 -1.27 13.46 -4.51
C LEU A 139 -1.34 14.99 -4.37
N PHE A 140 -0.56 15.73 -5.16
CA PHE A 140 -0.52 17.19 -5.15
C PHE A 140 -1.82 17.88 -5.57
N MET A 141 -2.76 17.14 -6.16
CA MET A 141 -4.04 17.67 -6.65
C MET A 141 -5.21 17.35 -5.73
N GLU A 142 -4.98 16.56 -4.67
CA GLU A 142 -6.05 15.97 -3.89
C GLU A 142 -6.45 16.89 -2.73
N ALA A 143 -7.32 17.86 -3.00
CA ALA A 143 -7.89 18.72 -1.95
C ALA A 143 -8.56 17.89 -0.82
N ARG A 144 -9.05 16.69 -1.14
CA ARG A 144 -9.60 15.75 -0.15
C ARG A 144 -8.56 15.26 0.83
N LEU A 145 -7.31 15.08 0.41
CA LEU A 145 -6.23 14.64 1.29
C LEU A 145 -6.09 15.60 2.47
N VAL A 146 -5.93 16.89 2.18
CA VAL A 146 -5.77 17.94 3.20
C VAL A 146 -6.99 17.99 4.12
N LYS A 147 -8.20 17.95 3.54
CA LYS A 147 -9.46 17.93 4.29
C LYS A 147 -9.55 16.72 5.22
N ASN A 148 -9.19 15.54 4.73
CA ASN A 148 -9.30 14.29 5.49
C ASN A 148 -8.18 14.15 6.53
N VAL A 149 -6.97 14.64 6.26
CA VAL A 149 -5.90 14.74 7.26
C VAL A 149 -6.35 15.64 8.40
N LYS A 150 -6.91 16.82 8.10
CA LYS A 150 -7.48 17.71 9.12
C LYS A 150 -8.61 17.02 9.90
N LEU A 151 -9.54 16.37 9.20
CA LEU A 151 -10.63 15.62 9.84
C LEU A 151 -10.12 14.56 10.83
N LEU A 152 -9.05 13.83 10.47
CA LEU A 152 -8.45 12.83 11.35
C LEU A 152 -7.77 13.48 12.55
N ALA A 153 -7.04 14.59 12.35
CA ALA A 153 -6.42 15.35 13.43
C ALA A 153 -7.48 15.89 14.42
N ASP A 154 -8.55 16.52 13.90
CA ASP A 154 -9.69 17.00 14.69
C ASP A 154 -10.41 15.84 15.43
N ALA A 155 -10.32 14.62 14.90
CA ALA A 155 -10.85 13.43 15.53
C ALA A 155 -9.91 12.78 16.56
N GLY A 156 -8.73 13.36 16.82
CA GLY A 156 -7.74 12.86 17.79
C GLY A 156 -6.82 11.76 17.25
N VAL A 157 -6.76 11.57 15.93
CA VAL A 157 -5.87 10.57 15.32
C VAL A 157 -4.44 11.10 15.31
N SER A 158 -3.50 10.34 15.85
CA SER A 158 -2.10 10.78 15.98
C SER A 158 -1.38 10.86 14.63
N ASP A 159 -0.35 11.71 14.56
CA ASP A 159 0.53 11.83 13.38
C ASP A 159 1.14 10.49 12.98
N SER A 160 1.44 9.62 13.94
CA SER A 160 1.94 8.27 13.68
C SER A 160 0.92 7.39 12.94
N ALA A 161 -0.36 7.51 13.29
CA ALA A 161 -1.46 6.76 12.68
C ALA A 161 -1.81 7.34 11.30
N ILE A 162 -1.80 8.66 11.13
CA ILE A 162 -1.96 9.31 9.81
C ILE A 162 -0.79 8.95 8.90
N GLY A 163 0.45 9.02 9.41
CA GLY A 163 1.65 8.60 8.70
C GLY A 163 1.64 7.12 8.30
N TYR A 164 1.02 6.26 9.11
CA TYR A 164 0.77 4.87 8.73
C TYR A 164 -0.14 4.80 7.50
N LEU A 165 -1.28 5.49 7.48
CA LEU A 165 -2.21 5.49 6.33
C LEU A 165 -1.55 6.05 5.07
N LEU A 166 -0.81 7.15 5.18
CA LEU A 166 -0.08 7.75 4.05
C LEU A 166 0.92 6.75 3.42
N ARG A 167 1.53 5.89 4.24
CA ARG A 167 2.50 4.89 3.79
C ARG A 167 1.87 3.64 3.23
N THR A 168 0.82 3.13 3.88
CA THR A 168 0.26 1.81 3.56
C THR A 168 -0.88 1.91 2.56
N ARG A 169 -1.81 2.86 2.72
CA ARG A 169 -3.04 2.97 1.93
C ARG A 169 -3.58 4.40 1.89
N VAL A 170 -2.94 5.28 1.10
CA VAL A 170 -3.40 6.68 0.94
C VAL A 170 -4.85 6.81 0.48
N LEU A 171 -5.37 5.82 -0.25
CA LEU A 171 -6.73 5.86 -0.81
C LEU A 171 -7.79 6.01 0.29
N VAL A 172 -7.49 5.57 1.51
CA VAL A 172 -8.31 5.83 2.71
C VAL A 172 -8.50 7.33 2.91
N LEU A 173 -7.44 8.11 2.78
CA LEU A 173 -7.43 9.57 2.94
C LEU A 173 -8.01 10.31 1.73
N LEU A 174 -8.29 9.62 0.61
CA LEU A 174 -8.95 10.19 -0.57
C LEU A 174 -10.46 9.89 -0.62
N SER A 175 -10.96 9.16 0.38
CA SER A 175 -12.36 8.76 0.50
C SER A 175 -13.28 9.94 0.79
N ALA A 176 -14.45 9.96 0.14
CA ALA A 176 -15.45 11.01 0.32
C ALA A 176 -16.23 10.88 1.64
N ASP A 177 -16.37 9.66 2.16
CA ASP A 177 -17.21 9.31 3.30
C ASP A 177 -16.40 9.00 4.58
N LEU A 178 -15.11 9.39 4.65
CA LEU A 178 -14.18 9.02 5.73
C LEU A 178 -14.73 9.27 7.15
N ARG A 179 -15.51 10.33 7.36
CA ARG A 179 -16.13 10.67 8.66
C ARG A 179 -16.92 9.51 9.24
N LYS A 180 -17.76 8.87 8.43
CA LYS A 180 -18.62 7.77 8.87
C LYS A 180 -17.80 6.64 9.50
N GLN A 181 -16.69 6.25 8.87
CA GLN A 181 -15.86 5.15 9.38
C GLN A 181 -15.02 5.58 10.59
N VAL A 182 -14.63 6.85 10.69
CA VAL A 182 -14.00 7.38 11.91
C VAL A 182 -14.95 7.24 13.09
N ASP A 183 -16.21 7.62 12.93
CA ASP A 183 -17.22 7.56 13.98
C ASP A 183 -17.55 6.09 14.35
N GLU A 184 -17.78 5.22 13.36
CA GLU A 184 -17.99 3.78 13.58
C GLU A 184 -16.83 3.11 14.36
N ILE A 185 -15.58 3.49 14.09
CA ILE A 185 -14.41 2.89 14.77
C ILE A 185 -14.27 3.42 16.20
N LYS A 186 -14.65 4.69 16.44
CA LYS A 186 -14.72 5.25 17.80
C LYS A 186 -15.78 4.55 18.64
N GLU A 187 -16.96 4.27 18.06
CA GLU A 187 -18.03 3.51 18.72
C GLU A 187 -17.60 2.09 19.08
N LEU A 188 -16.70 1.49 18.29
CA LEU A 188 -16.08 0.19 18.62
C LEU A 188 -15.10 0.27 19.80
N GLY A 189 -14.78 1.45 20.31
CA GLY A 189 -13.87 1.66 21.45
C GLY A 189 -12.39 1.54 21.08
N ILE A 190 -12.02 1.72 19.81
CA ILE A 190 -10.62 1.76 19.39
C ILE A 190 -10.09 3.18 19.58
N ASP A 191 -9.03 3.33 20.38
CA ASP A 191 -8.40 4.62 20.66
C ASP A 191 -7.81 5.28 19.39
N PRO A 192 -8.31 6.46 18.98
CA PRO A 192 -7.81 7.24 17.84
C PRO A 192 -6.31 7.54 17.88
N SER A 193 -5.72 7.66 19.07
CA SER A 193 -4.31 8.00 19.22
C SER A 193 -3.37 6.90 18.71
N THR A 194 -3.89 5.67 18.54
CA THR A 194 -3.09 4.48 18.23
C THR A 194 -3.05 4.16 16.73
N VAL A 195 -1.94 3.54 16.28
CA VAL A 195 -1.85 2.98 14.92
C VAL A 195 -2.93 1.92 14.65
N LYS A 196 -3.46 1.26 15.69
CA LYS A 196 -4.59 0.33 15.54
C LYS A 196 -5.82 1.01 14.92
N PHE A 197 -6.08 2.28 15.26
CA PHE A 197 -7.16 3.05 14.66
C PHE A 197 -6.98 3.20 13.15
N ALA A 198 -5.76 3.53 12.71
CA ALA A 198 -5.42 3.60 11.29
C ALA A 198 -5.58 2.24 10.59
N ILE A 199 -5.18 1.14 11.22
CA ILE A 199 -5.38 -0.22 10.66
C ILE A 199 -6.88 -0.54 10.56
N ALA A 200 -7.69 -0.15 11.54
CA ALA A 200 -9.14 -0.32 11.49
C ALA A 200 -9.77 0.48 10.36
N LEU A 201 -9.38 1.75 10.18
CA LEU A 201 -9.81 2.59 9.06
C LEU A 201 -9.45 1.96 7.73
N GLN A 202 -8.21 1.48 7.60
CA GLN A 202 -7.75 0.75 6.43
C GLN A 202 -8.64 -0.45 6.16
N ALA A 203 -8.86 -1.33 7.15
CA ALA A 203 -9.68 -2.52 6.99
C ALA A 203 -11.11 -2.19 6.54
N LYS A 204 -11.77 -1.21 7.19
CA LYS A 204 -13.14 -0.79 6.86
C LYS A 204 -13.27 -0.16 5.47
N LYS A 205 -12.23 0.51 4.99
CA LYS A 205 -12.25 1.19 3.68
C LYS A 205 -11.80 0.32 2.52
N THR A 206 -10.81 -0.54 2.74
CA THR A 206 -10.18 -1.27 1.63
C THR A 206 -10.74 -2.67 1.42
N VAL A 207 -11.45 -3.23 2.40
CA VAL A 207 -12.08 -4.55 2.26
C VAL A 207 -13.51 -4.36 1.75
N PRO A 208 -13.85 -4.83 0.54
CA PRO A 208 -15.21 -4.81 0.04
C PRO A 208 -16.17 -5.54 0.99
N LYS A 209 -17.41 -5.06 1.08
CA LYS A 209 -18.43 -5.64 1.96
C LYS A 209 -18.63 -7.15 1.74
N SER A 210 -18.67 -7.60 0.48
CA SER A 210 -18.78 -9.02 0.15
C SER A 210 -17.62 -9.87 0.70
N LEU A 211 -16.39 -9.36 0.63
CA LEU A 211 -15.23 -10.04 1.20
C LEU A 211 -15.20 -9.98 2.73
N TRP A 212 -15.68 -8.87 3.31
CA TRP A 212 -15.85 -8.77 4.75
C TRP A 212 -16.84 -9.81 5.28
N ASP A 213 -18.01 -9.90 4.65
CA ASP A 213 -19.07 -10.85 5.03
C ASP A 213 -18.63 -12.30 4.83
N ALA A 214 -17.87 -12.59 3.76
CA ALA A 214 -17.28 -13.91 3.57
C ALA A 214 -16.30 -14.30 4.68
N LYS A 215 -15.46 -13.38 5.16
CA LYS A 215 -14.55 -13.62 6.30
C LYS A 215 -15.33 -13.84 7.60
N VAL A 216 -16.37 -13.04 7.82
CA VAL A 216 -17.29 -13.19 8.96
C VAL A 216 -17.95 -14.56 8.96
N ASN A 217 -18.42 -15.04 7.81
CA ASN A 217 -19.05 -16.35 7.70
C ASN A 217 -18.07 -17.50 7.97
N VAL A 218 -16.82 -17.39 7.53
CA VAL A 218 -15.78 -18.37 7.90
C VAL A 218 -15.56 -18.39 9.41
N LEU A 219 -15.39 -17.23 10.06
CA LEU A 219 -15.20 -17.21 11.51
C LEU A 219 -16.42 -17.77 12.26
N LYS A 220 -17.64 -17.50 11.78
CA LYS A 220 -18.87 -18.10 12.32
C LYS A 220 -18.89 -19.63 12.18
N SER A 221 -18.45 -20.19 11.05
CA SER A 221 -18.40 -21.65 10.89
C SER A 221 -17.41 -22.33 11.84
N TRP A 222 -16.49 -21.55 12.43
CA TRP A 222 -15.59 -21.98 13.49
C TRP A 222 -16.07 -21.61 14.91
N GLY A 223 -17.34 -21.24 15.07
CA GLY A 223 -17.97 -20.99 16.37
C GLY A 223 -17.78 -19.57 16.93
N TRP A 224 -17.24 -18.62 16.16
CA TRP A 224 -17.14 -17.24 16.64
C TRP A 224 -18.49 -16.51 16.58
N SER A 225 -18.92 -15.94 17.71
CA SER A 225 -20.06 -15.03 17.76
C SER A 225 -19.71 -13.64 17.20
N LYS A 226 -20.72 -12.79 17.02
CA LYS A 226 -20.53 -11.39 16.60
C LYS A 226 -19.71 -10.60 17.62
N GLU A 227 -19.90 -10.87 18.89
CA GLU A 227 -19.22 -10.26 20.02
C GLU A 227 -17.75 -10.67 20.02
N THR A 228 -17.47 -11.98 19.84
CA THR A 228 -16.10 -12.51 19.71
C THR A 228 -15.36 -11.88 18.52
N MET A 229 -16.03 -11.76 17.37
CA MET A 229 -15.45 -11.09 16.20
C MET A 229 -15.17 -9.61 16.47
N SER A 230 -16.08 -8.90 17.13
CA SER A 230 -15.91 -7.49 17.50
C SER A 230 -14.72 -7.29 18.43
N GLU A 231 -14.60 -8.14 19.46
CA GLU A 231 -13.49 -8.11 20.41
C GLU A 231 -12.14 -8.43 19.74
N ALA A 232 -12.10 -9.44 18.86
CA ALA A 232 -10.92 -9.76 18.09
C ALA A 232 -10.50 -8.59 17.17
N PHE A 233 -11.47 -7.96 16.49
CA PHE A 233 -11.20 -6.79 15.66
C PHE A 233 -10.68 -5.61 16.48
N ARG A 234 -11.26 -5.32 17.65
CA ARG A 234 -10.79 -4.27 18.57
C ARG A 234 -9.36 -4.52 19.04
N ARG A 235 -9.01 -5.77 19.35
CA ARG A 235 -7.66 -6.18 19.78
C ARG A 235 -6.62 -5.97 18.70
N ASN A 236 -6.89 -6.47 17.49
CA ASN A 236 -6.03 -6.21 16.35
C ASN A 236 -6.81 -6.20 15.03
N PRO A 237 -7.14 -5.02 14.48
CA PRO A 237 -7.88 -4.89 13.24
C PRO A 237 -7.20 -5.53 12.01
N LEU A 238 -5.88 -5.78 12.09
CA LEU A 238 -5.11 -6.40 11.02
C LEU A 238 -5.62 -7.80 10.66
N CYS A 239 -6.29 -8.51 11.57
CA CYS A 239 -6.88 -9.81 11.27
C CYS A 239 -7.86 -9.76 10.08
N MET A 240 -8.59 -8.65 9.93
CA MET A 240 -9.55 -8.47 8.83
C MET A 240 -8.89 -8.02 7.52
N LEU A 241 -7.59 -7.73 7.53
CA LEU A 241 -6.79 -7.52 6.30
C LEU A 241 -6.24 -8.83 5.73
N SER A 242 -6.21 -9.92 6.51
CA SER A 242 -5.84 -11.25 6.01
C SER A 242 -6.88 -11.80 5.02
N SER A 243 -6.44 -12.64 4.08
CA SER A 243 -7.36 -13.30 3.14
C SER A 243 -8.28 -14.27 3.89
N LYS A 244 -9.46 -14.51 3.32
CA LYS A 244 -10.42 -15.51 3.81
C LYS A 244 -9.75 -16.89 3.94
N ASP A 245 -9.01 -17.28 2.91
CA ASP A 245 -8.38 -18.59 2.85
C ASP A 245 -7.29 -18.74 3.92
N LYS A 246 -6.48 -17.70 4.13
CA LYS A 246 -5.48 -17.70 5.22
C LYS A 246 -6.13 -17.82 6.59
N ILE A 247 -7.23 -17.10 6.85
CA ILE A 247 -7.98 -17.22 8.10
C ILE A 247 -8.42 -18.67 8.27
N ASN A 248 -9.01 -19.27 7.24
CA ASN A 248 -9.51 -20.63 7.28
C ASN A 248 -8.40 -21.67 7.52
N GLU A 249 -7.25 -21.54 6.86
CA GLU A 249 -6.12 -22.46 7.03
C GLU A 249 -5.49 -22.36 8.43
N VAL A 250 -5.40 -21.15 9.00
CA VAL A 250 -4.99 -20.98 10.41
C VAL A 250 -5.98 -21.69 11.34
N MET A 251 -7.30 -21.55 11.11
CA MET A 251 -8.32 -22.23 11.93
C MET A 251 -8.24 -23.75 11.78
N LYS A 252 -8.08 -24.29 10.56
CA LYS A 252 -7.90 -25.75 10.34
C LYS A 252 -6.68 -26.30 11.06
N LEU A 253 -5.54 -25.61 10.99
CA LEU A 253 -4.35 -26.00 11.75
C LEU A 253 -4.66 -25.99 13.25
N TRP A 254 -5.18 -24.87 13.76
CA TRP A 254 -5.41 -24.67 15.19
C TRP A 254 -6.41 -25.65 15.80
N VAL A 255 -7.54 -25.85 15.13
CA VAL A 255 -8.64 -26.66 15.66
C VAL A 255 -8.47 -28.12 15.24
N ASN A 256 -8.34 -28.40 13.95
CA ASN A 256 -8.41 -29.79 13.47
C ASN A 256 -7.09 -30.54 13.69
N GLN A 257 -5.94 -29.90 13.47
CA GLN A 257 -4.65 -30.59 13.59
C GLN A 257 -4.09 -30.57 15.01
N LEU A 258 -4.33 -29.47 15.76
CA LEU A 258 -3.78 -29.30 17.11
C LEU A 258 -4.82 -29.57 18.22
N GLY A 259 -6.11 -29.60 17.90
CA GLY A 259 -7.18 -29.82 18.87
C GLY A 259 -7.37 -28.65 19.85
N TRP A 260 -6.95 -27.43 19.48
CA TRP A 260 -7.03 -26.26 20.36
C TRP A 260 -8.34 -25.49 20.19
N ASP A 261 -8.77 -24.83 21.27
CA ASP A 261 -10.01 -24.06 21.30
C ASP A 261 -10.02 -22.95 20.21
N PRO A 262 -11.01 -22.94 19.29
CA PRO A 262 -11.14 -21.89 18.27
C PRO A 262 -11.27 -20.48 18.85
N LEU A 263 -11.82 -20.32 20.05
CA LEU A 263 -12.02 -19.02 20.70
C LEU A 263 -10.71 -18.45 21.27
N ALA A 264 -9.69 -19.29 21.48
CA ALA A 264 -8.37 -18.82 21.91
C ALA A 264 -7.75 -17.85 20.88
N LEU A 265 -8.02 -18.06 19.59
CA LEU A 265 -7.51 -17.18 18.52
C LEU A 265 -8.14 -15.79 18.54
N ALA A 266 -9.34 -15.63 19.10
CA ALA A 266 -9.98 -14.31 19.27
C ALA A 266 -9.21 -13.43 20.26
N LYS A 267 -8.45 -14.05 21.19
CA LYS A 267 -7.57 -13.35 22.14
C LYS A 267 -6.23 -12.93 21.49
N ILE A 268 -5.84 -13.58 20.40
CA ILE A 268 -4.59 -13.33 19.64
C ILE A 268 -4.78 -13.11 18.13
N PRO A 269 -5.64 -12.15 17.72
CA PRO A 269 -5.95 -11.91 16.31
C PRO A 269 -4.75 -11.45 15.47
N TRP A 270 -3.66 -11.00 16.11
CA TRP A 270 -2.39 -10.73 15.44
C TRP A 270 -1.76 -11.97 14.80
N LEU A 271 -2.11 -13.19 15.22
CA LEU A 271 -1.58 -14.42 14.64
C LEU A 271 -1.89 -14.51 13.14
N PHE A 272 -3.08 -14.08 12.72
CA PHE A 272 -3.46 -14.04 11.30
C PHE A 272 -2.57 -13.14 10.43
N GLY A 273 -1.82 -12.22 11.06
CA GLY A 273 -0.85 -11.38 10.38
C GLY A 273 0.46 -12.09 10.04
N TYR A 274 0.84 -13.14 10.77
CA TYR A 274 2.09 -13.86 10.54
C TYR A 274 2.03 -14.82 9.36
N ASN A 275 3.18 -15.12 8.77
CA ASN A 275 3.27 -16.08 7.67
C ASN A 275 2.96 -17.50 8.21
N LEU A 276 2.03 -18.19 7.56
CA LEU A 276 1.51 -19.46 8.03
C LEU A 276 2.58 -20.55 7.95
N GLU A 277 3.27 -20.62 6.82
CA GLU A 277 4.18 -21.71 6.45
C GLU A 277 5.54 -21.60 7.15
N ARG A 278 6.09 -20.39 7.22
CA ARG A 278 7.43 -20.11 7.75
C ARG A 278 7.43 -19.86 9.25
N ARG A 279 6.30 -19.45 9.85
CA ARG A 279 6.23 -19.09 11.27
C ARG A 279 5.20 -19.89 12.05
N ILE A 280 3.94 -19.93 11.63
CA ILE A 280 2.88 -20.52 12.44
C ILE A 280 3.01 -22.04 12.49
N ILE A 281 3.04 -22.71 11.33
CA ILE A 281 3.09 -24.17 11.23
C ILE A 281 4.30 -24.76 11.98
N PRO A 282 5.57 -24.34 11.72
CA PRO A 282 6.72 -24.95 12.38
C PRO A 282 6.67 -24.82 13.90
N ARG A 283 6.23 -23.66 14.39
CA ARG A 283 6.17 -23.36 15.83
C ARG A 283 4.99 -24.07 16.51
N ALA A 284 3.89 -24.26 15.80
CA ALA A 284 2.73 -25.00 16.30
C ALA A 284 3.06 -26.48 16.52
N PHE A 285 3.77 -27.12 15.59
CA PHE A 285 4.16 -28.53 15.73
C PHE A 285 5.23 -28.76 16.80
N VAL A 286 6.18 -27.82 16.97
CA VAL A 286 7.10 -27.84 18.12
C VAL A 286 6.31 -27.77 19.43
N LEU A 287 5.35 -26.85 19.52
CA LEU A 287 4.51 -26.71 20.72
C LEU A 287 3.66 -27.95 20.99
N GLN A 288 3.09 -28.56 19.95
CA GLN A 288 2.34 -29.81 20.04
C GLN A 288 3.21 -30.95 20.60
N TYR A 289 4.45 -31.08 20.13
CA TYR A 289 5.38 -32.09 20.62
C TYR A 289 5.69 -31.89 22.12
N LEU A 290 6.05 -30.67 22.51
CA LEU A 290 6.36 -30.34 23.91
C LEU A 290 5.18 -30.63 24.84
N LEU A 291 3.96 -30.29 24.42
CA LEU A 291 2.74 -30.58 25.19
C LEU A 291 2.46 -32.09 25.27
N ALA A 292 2.65 -32.84 24.18
CA ALA A 292 2.43 -34.28 24.15
C ALA A 292 3.43 -35.05 25.03
N LYS A 293 4.66 -34.53 25.17
CA LYS A 293 5.71 -35.09 26.05
C LYS A 293 5.60 -34.63 27.51
N GLY A 294 4.68 -33.72 27.84
CA GLY A 294 4.59 -33.14 29.18
C GLY A 294 5.74 -32.20 29.54
N LEU A 295 6.58 -31.82 28.56
CA LEU A 295 7.67 -30.86 28.72
C LEU A 295 7.18 -29.42 28.86
N ARG A 296 5.88 -29.22 28.65
CA ARG A 296 5.20 -27.94 28.78
C ARG A 296 3.78 -28.14 29.28
N ASN A 297 3.28 -27.22 30.10
CA ASN A 297 1.92 -27.28 30.62
C ASN A 297 0.91 -26.73 29.61
N LYS A 298 -0.30 -27.30 29.61
CA LYS A 298 -1.43 -26.78 28.82
C LYS A 298 -1.89 -25.39 29.27
N SER A 299 -1.62 -25.02 30.51
CA SER A 299 -1.89 -23.69 31.08
C SER A 299 -0.84 -22.63 30.67
N ASP A 300 0.29 -23.04 30.11
CA ASP A 300 1.32 -22.10 29.69
C ASP A 300 0.84 -21.25 28.51
N ASN A 301 1.42 -20.07 28.37
CA ASN A 301 1.04 -19.12 27.33
C ASN A 301 1.30 -19.67 25.91
N LEU A 302 0.23 -20.19 25.27
CA LEU A 302 0.25 -20.70 23.89
C LEU A 302 0.60 -19.64 22.85
N CYS A 303 0.53 -18.36 23.20
CA CYS A 303 0.71 -17.24 22.28
C CYS A 303 2.19 -16.85 22.15
N LEU A 304 2.94 -16.89 23.24
CA LEU A 304 4.34 -16.46 23.29
C LEU A 304 5.22 -17.06 22.19
N PRO A 305 5.15 -18.37 21.88
CA PRO A 305 5.97 -18.97 20.83
C PRO A 305 5.78 -18.34 19.47
N PHE A 306 4.57 -17.85 19.14
CA PHE A 306 4.28 -17.24 17.85
C PHE A 306 4.69 -15.76 17.77
N PHE A 307 4.76 -15.08 18.91
CA PHE A 307 5.08 -13.65 18.98
C PHE A 307 6.57 -13.38 18.88
N ILE A 308 7.41 -14.13 19.60
CA ILE A 308 8.83 -13.81 19.77
C ILE A 308 9.66 -14.00 18.47
N PRO A 309 10.82 -13.32 18.36
CA PRO A 309 11.80 -13.55 17.28
C PRO A 309 12.22 -15.02 17.12
N GLU A 310 12.83 -15.36 15.98
CA GLU A 310 13.16 -16.75 15.61
C GLU A 310 14.27 -17.35 16.46
N ASP A 311 15.36 -16.63 16.66
CA ASP A 311 16.46 -16.95 17.57
C ASP A 311 15.96 -17.23 19.00
N MET A 312 15.12 -16.34 19.52
CA MET A 312 14.52 -16.49 20.86
C MET A 312 13.55 -17.67 20.93
N PHE A 313 12.86 -17.98 19.82
CA PHE A 313 12.02 -19.17 19.73
C PHE A 313 12.85 -20.45 19.78
N LEU A 314 13.91 -20.55 18.97
CA LEU A 314 14.79 -21.72 18.96
C LEU A 314 15.45 -21.92 20.33
N LYS A 315 15.99 -20.86 20.93
CA LYS A 315 16.61 -20.93 22.24
C LYS A 315 15.67 -21.44 23.34
N ARG A 316 14.43 -20.94 23.37
CA ARG A 316 13.46 -21.21 24.47
C ARG A 316 12.57 -22.44 24.27
N PHE A 317 12.37 -22.86 23.03
CA PHE A 317 11.41 -23.93 22.70
C PHE A 317 12.07 -25.12 21.98
N VAL A 318 13.38 -25.05 21.73
CA VAL A 318 14.14 -26.10 21.07
C VAL A 318 15.41 -26.41 21.86
N GLU A 319 16.33 -25.46 21.98
CA GLU A 319 17.66 -25.66 22.60
C GLU A 319 17.60 -25.91 24.11
N SER A 320 16.60 -25.36 24.80
CA SER A 320 16.40 -25.56 26.24
C SER A 320 15.98 -26.97 26.63
N PHE A 321 15.58 -27.80 25.67
CA PHE A 321 15.15 -29.18 25.88
C PHE A 321 16.25 -30.11 25.34
N THR A 322 17.38 -30.19 26.05
CA THR A 322 18.62 -30.83 25.56
C THR A 322 18.42 -32.28 25.11
N GLU A 323 17.55 -33.04 25.79
CA GLU A 323 17.26 -34.45 25.45
C GLU A 323 16.44 -34.59 24.15
N ASP A 324 15.51 -33.67 23.89
CA ASP A 324 14.62 -33.70 22.72
C ASP A 324 15.06 -32.74 21.60
N MET A 325 16.14 -31.98 21.79
CA MET A 325 16.58 -30.90 20.90
C MET A 325 16.70 -31.34 19.45
N SER A 326 17.31 -32.50 19.19
CA SER A 326 17.47 -33.05 17.83
C SER A 326 16.13 -33.30 17.14
N GLN A 327 15.17 -33.87 17.88
CA GLN A 327 13.82 -34.13 17.37
C GLN A 327 13.03 -32.84 17.16
N LEU A 328 13.14 -31.87 18.07
CA LEU A 328 12.49 -30.55 17.96
C LEU A 328 13.02 -29.76 16.76
N LEU A 329 14.33 -29.77 16.52
CA LEU A 329 14.96 -29.17 15.33
C LEU A 329 14.46 -29.85 14.05
N LYS A 330 14.38 -31.18 14.05
CA LYS A 330 13.86 -31.95 12.91
C LYS A 330 12.42 -31.53 12.58
N ILE A 331 11.52 -31.51 13.57
CA ILE A 331 10.12 -31.06 13.41
C ILE A 331 10.09 -29.64 12.85
N TYR A 332 10.85 -28.72 13.44
CA TYR A 332 10.87 -27.32 13.04
C TYR A 332 11.31 -27.15 11.58
N HIS A 333 12.40 -27.80 11.17
CA HIS A 333 12.93 -27.69 9.82
C HIS A 333 12.09 -28.41 8.77
N GLU A 334 11.57 -29.60 9.05
CA GLU A 334 10.70 -30.35 8.13
C GLU A 334 9.43 -29.54 7.82
N LYS A 335 8.78 -29.02 8.85
CA LYS A 335 7.55 -28.23 8.70
C LYS A 335 7.78 -26.90 8.00
N LYS A 336 8.99 -26.33 8.12
CA LYS A 336 9.39 -25.11 7.39
C LYS A 336 9.73 -25.39 5.91
N LYS A 337 10.27 -26.58 5.60
CA LYS A 337 10.68 -26.99 4.24
C LYS A 337 9.54 -27.55 3.38
N MET A 338 8.53 -28.19 3.95
CA MET A 338 7.38 -28.75 3.21
C MET A 338 6.70 -27.74 2.27
N PHE A 339 6.85 -26.44 2.53
CA PHE A 339 6.22 -25.36 1.76
C PHE A 339 7.22 -24.52 0.94
N MET A 340 8.51 -24.89 0.92
CA MET A 340 9.49 -24.28 0.00
C MET A 340 9.64 -25.05 -1.31
N ILE A 341 9.10 -26.27 -1.40
CA ILE A 341 9.16 -27.12 -2.60
C ILE A 341 7.91 -26.91 -3.49
N THR A 342 6.90 -26.20 -2.98
CA THR A 342 5.57 -26.01 -3.61
C THR A 342 5.32 -24.57 -4.08
N ALA A 343 6.32 -23.70 -4.07
CA ALA A 343 6.29 -22.32 -4.60
C ALA A 343 7.40 -22.16 -5.63
#